data_AF-A0A1F9BJR1-F1
#
_entry.id   AF-A0A1F9BJR1-F1
#
_cell.length_a   1.000
_cell.length_b   1.000
_cell.length_c   1.000
_cell.angle_alpha   90.00
_cell.angle_beta   90.00
_cell.angle_gamma   90.00
#
_symmetry.space_group_name_H-M   'P 1'
#
loop_
_entity.id
_entity.type
_entity.pdbx_description
1 polymer ?
#
loop_
_entity_poly.entity_id
_entity_poly.type
_entity_poly.pdbx_seq_one_letter_code
_entity_poly.pdbx_strand_id
1 'polypeptide(L)'
;CCPPGIRFTYSDINFQILGEVVQRISGEPLASYCDEHIFGPLGMKDTFFDPPPGIRHRIAPTLWNRKNGKMLRGTVHDEVAYRMGGVAGHAGLFSTVDDLSIFARMILNGGTIENMKILEPSTVERMTLPQSPSDRLPLRGLGWEVHVPFASNGDALFPAGSFGHTGFTGTGIWIDPVSGTYVILLTSRLHPDGRGNAEPLRSQILSLVAEAVGRISSEEALERRPLLKNYYGEGSRKKVQTGLEVLAAGEFSPLTGLRVGLITNHSGLDSGGRRAIDLFHRAPGLKLTKIFTPEHGLSGRNEGKISHTRDSLTGLPVYSLYGNVLKPSEKMLAGLDALVFDIQDMGVRFYTYITTLGYAMEAAARKGIAFYVLDRPNPITGSAVQGPIMEKNFKSFTGYFPLPIRHGMTVGELAQLFNTENRIGAKLHVIKMAGYDRTSWYDETGLPWVNPSPNLRTLTQGILYPGVAMVEGANVSVGRGTATPFELVGAPWIDADQLTQYLNGRQIRGVEFTRAHFTPDRDRFKNRECRGVRILLTDRQALNSPSLGIEIASALYRLYPKDFEIEKMLPLIGAPWLLDPLKEKDPHFIVSQWQEPLETFRGLRLRYLLY
;
A
#
# COMPACT_ATOMS: atom_id res chain seq x y z
N CYS A 1 18.67 -16.55 14.70
CA CYS A 1 19.64 -15.48 15.00
C CYS A 1 20.28 -14.99 13.71
N CYS A 2 20.32 -13.69 13.47
CA CYS A 2 21.08 -13.07 12.38
C CYS A 2 22.34 -12.40 12.95
N PRO A 3 23.43 -12.23 12.16
CA PRO A 3 24.57 -11.44 12.61
C PRO A 3 24.18 -9.98 12.92
N PRO A 4 24.88 -9.30 13.86
CA PRO A 4 24.68 -7.88 14.13
C PRO A 4 24.82 -7.03 12.86
N GLY A 5 24.00 -5.97 12.76
CA GLY A 5 24.04 -5.03 11.63
C GLY A 5 23.33 -5.49 10.36
N ILE A 6 22.76 -6.69 10.32
CA ILE A 6 22.13 -7.24 9.11
C ILE A 6 20.61 -7.00 9.05
N ARG A 7 19.94 -6.85 10.19
CA ARG A 7 18.48 -6.70 10.27
C ARG A 7 18.06 -5.85 11.45
N PHE A 8 16.98 -5.09 11.30
CA PHE A 8 16.32 -4.39 12.41
C PHE A 8 15.16 -5.19 13.01
N THR A 9 15.09 -5.24 14.35
CA THR A 9 13.94 -5.74 15.12
C THR A 9 13.75 -4.83 16.34
N TYR A 10 12.52 -4.36 16.56
CA TYR A 10 12.19 -3.51 17.71
C TYR A 10 12.31 -4.30 19.03
N SER A 11 12.98 -3.75 20.02
CA SER A 11 13.20 -4.40 21.32
C SER A 11 13.51 -3.38 22.43
N ASP A 12 12.79 -3.49 23.55
CA ASP A 12 12.98 -2.63 24.72
C ASP A 12 14.32 -2.89 25.44
N ILE A 13 14.81 -4.13 25.36
CA ILE A 13 16.05 -4.58 26.02
C ILE A 13 17.25 -3.72 25.59
N ASN A 14 17.29 -3.28 24.33
CA ASN A 14 18.39 -2.48 23.82
C ASN A 14 18.53 -1.14 24.55
N PHE A 15 17.42 -0.48 24.86
CA PHE A 15 17.43 0.80 25.57
C PHE A 15 17.62 0.62 27.08
N GLN A 16 17.20 -0.52 27.65
CA GLN A 16 17.56 -0.89 29.03
C GLN A 16 19.08 -1.06 29.17
N ILE A 17 19.71 -1.78 28.24
CA ILE A 17 21.17 -1.94 28.19
C ILE A 17 21.85 -0.59 27.98
N LEU A 18 21.33 0.27 27.11
CA LEU A 18 21.91 1.60 26.89
C LEU A 18 21.89 2.46 28.17
N GLY A 19 20.80 2.43 28.93
CA GLY A 19 20.71 3.09 30.23
C GLY A 19 21.78 2.59 31.22
N GLU A 20 21.98 1.26 31.28
CA GLU A 20 23.03 0.65 32.10
C GLU A 20 24.44 1.05 31.64
N VAL A 21 24.67 1.15 30.33
CA VAL A 21 25.95 1.61 29.76
C VAL A 21 26.25 3.05 30.18
N VAL A 22 25.26 3.95 30.09
CA VAL A 22 25.40 5.34 30.58
C VAL A 22 25.80 5.33 32.05
N GLN A 23 25.09 4.56 32.88
CA GLN A 23 25.37 4.52 34.31
C GLN A 23 26.77 3.99 34.64
N ARG A 24 27.22 2.92 33.96
CA ARG A 24 28.56 2.35 34.22
C ARG A 24 29.69 3.25 33.76
N ILE A 25 29.50 4.01 32.68
CA ILE A 25 30.54 4.87 32.12
C ILE A 25 30.63 6.19 32.88
N SER A 26 29.49 6.80 33.20
CA SER A 26 29.44 8.07 33.94
C SER A 26 29.70 7.89 35.44
N GLY A 27 29.32 6.74 36.01
CA GLY A 27 29.25 6.55 37.46
C GLY A 27 27.96 7.11 38.09
N GLU A 28 27.04 7.63 37.28
CA GLU A 28 25.81 8.28 37.73
C GLU A 28 24.57 7.44 37.39
N PRO A 29 23.56 7.35 38.26
CA PRO A 29 22.27 6.76 37.90
C PRO A 29 21.65 7.49 36.69
N LEU A 30 20.99 6.74 35.79
CA LEU A 30 20.42 7.30 34.55
C LEU A 30 19.54 8.55 34.77
N ALA A 31 18.72 8.55 35.83
CA ALA A 31 17.86 9.69 36.16
C ALA A 31 18.67 10.95 36.50
N SER A 32 19.73 10.81 37.32
CA SER A 32 20.62 11.91 37.69
C SER A 32 21.40 12.42 36.49
N TYR A 33 21.94 11.51 35.67
CA TYR A 33 22.67 11.87 34.45
C TYR A 33 21.80 12.69 33.49
N CYS A 34 20.56 12.26 33.26
CA CYS A 34 19.63 13.00 32.39
C CYS A 34 19.26 14.36 33.00
N ASP A 35 19.08 14.46 34.31
CA ASP A 35 18.77 15.74 34.97
C ASP A 35 19.94 16.73 34.87
N GLU A 36 21.16 16.29 35.19
CA GLU A 36 22.35 17.14 35.22
C GLU A 36 22.85 17.54 33.83
N HIS A 37 22.76 16.65 32.84
CA HIS A 37 23.38 16.87 31.53
C HIS A 37 22.39 17.20 30.41
N ILE A 38 21.07 16.99 30.63
CA ILE A 38 20.06 17.22 29.59
C ILE A 38 18.96 18.15 30.11
N PHE A 39 18.17 17.72 31.10
CA PHE A 39 16.96 18.43 31.51
C PHE A 39 17.27 19.77 32.19
N GLY A 40 18.17 19.76 33.17
CA GLY A 40 18.62 20.96 33.89
C GLY A 40 19.24 22.00 32.96
N PRO A 41 20.25 21.64 32.14
CA PRO A 41 20.84 22.55 31.16
C PRO A 41 19.86 23.12 30.13
N LEU A 42 18.84 22.36 29.73
CA LEU A 42 17.77 22.82 28.85
C LEU A 42 16.68 23.62 29.58
N GLY A 43 16.66 23.62 30.91
CA GLY A 43 15.60 24.23 31.69
C GLY A 43 14.26 23.48 31.60
N MET A 44 14.28 22.18 31.33
CA MET A 44 13.11 21.29 31.31
C MET A 44 12.68 20.94 32.74
N LYS A 45 11.98 21.88 33.39
CA LYS A 45 11.68 21.85 34.84
C LYS A 45 10.55 20.89 35.24
N ASP A 46 9.88 20.28 34.28
CA ASP A 46 8.75 19.38 34.48
C ASP A 46 8.98 18.00 33.85
N THR A 47 10.25 17.63 33.64
CA THR A 47 10.67 16.36 33.02
C THR A 47 11.47 15.51 34.00
N PHE A 48 10.92 14.34 34.36
CA PHE A 48 11.49 13.51 35.42
C PHE A 48 11.24 12.03 35.17
N PHE A 49 12.17 11.19 35.65
CA PHE A 49 11.83 9.85 36.10
C PHE A 49 11.28 9.94 37.53
N ASP A 50 10.28 9.14 37.88
CA ASP A 50 9.63 9.12 39.20
C ASP A 50 9.26 10.50 39.77
N PRO A 51 8.25 11.16 39.17
CA PRO A 51 7.92 12.54 39.50
C PRO A 51 7.55 12.73 40.99
N PRO A 52 7.98 13.84 41.62
CA PRO A 52 7.79 14.05 43.05
C PRO A 52 6.31 14.09 43.44
N PRO A 53 5.92 13.61 44.65
CA PRO A 53 4.52 13.56 45.06
C PRO A 53 3.78 14.90 45.01
N GLY A 54 4.49 16.02 45.21
CA GLY A 54 3.94 17.37 45.18
C GLY A 54 3.32 17.77 43.84
N ILE A 55 3.82 17.23 42.73
CA ILE A 55 3.31 17.56 41.38
C ILE A 55 2.27 16.56 40.87
N ARG A 56 1.90 15.53 41.66
CA ARG A 56 0.97 14.47 41.25
C ARG A 56 -0.36 15.02 40.72
N HIS A 57 -0.83 16.15 41.25
CA HIS A 57 -2.06 16.81 40.84
C HIS A 57 -2.02 17.36 39.40
N ARG A 58 -0.82 17.60 38.86
CA ARG A 58 -0.59 18.03 37.46
C ARG A 58 -0.45 16.87 36.47
N ILE A 59 -0.25 15.64 36.95
CA ILE A 59 0.02 14.48 36.08
C ILE A 59 -1.31 13.86 35.62
N ALA A 60 -1.45 13.51 34.34
CA ALA A 60 -2.64 12.82 33.85
C ALA A 60 -2.78 11.39 34.45
N PRO A 61 -3.99 10.91 34.77
CA PRO A 61 -4.21 9.52 35.16
C PRO A 61 -3.87 8.55 34.02
N THR A 62 -3.13 7.47 34.32
CA THR A 62 -2.60 6.55 33.30
C THR A 62 -3.49 5.33 33.10
N LEU A 63 -3.61 4.48 34.12
CA LEU A 63 -4.26 3.16 34.01
C LEU A 63 -4.83 2.74 35.37
N TRP A 64 -6.04 2.18 35.37
CA TRP A 64 -6.62 1.56 36.55
C TRP A 64 -5.92 0.24 36.87
N ASN A 65 -5.17 0.20 37.97
CA ASN A 65 -4.51 -1.01 38.41
C ASN A 65 -5.50 -1.91 39.16
N ARG A 66 -5.93 -2.98 38.47
CA ARG A 66 -6.87 -3.96 39.02
C ARG A 66 -6.32 -4.76 40.20
N LYS A 67 -4.99 -4.87 40.35
CA LYS A 67 -4.35 -5.65 41.43
C LYS A 67 -4.46 -4.94 42.78
N ASN A 68 -4.41 -3.60 42.81
CA ASN A 68 -4.45 -2.82 44.04
C ASN A 68 -5.63 -1.85 44.13
N GLY A 69 -6.53 -1.84 43.14
CA GLY A 69 -7.72 -1.01 43.12
C GLY A 69 -7.44 0.50 43.06
N LYS A 70 -6.30 0.92 42.51
CA LYS A 70 -5.89 2.32 42.45
C LYS A 70 -5.60 2.76 41.02
N MET A 71 -5.92 4.00 40.72
CA MET A 71 -5.51 4.65 39.47
C MET A 71 -4.02 4.97 39.52
N LEU A 72 -3.25 4.46 38.56
CA LEU A 72 -1.86 4.85 38.37
C LEU A 72 -1.81 6.30 37.92
N ARG A 73 -1.01 7.10 38.63
CA ARG A 73 -0.83 8.54 38.39
C ARG A 73 0.51 8.97 38.97
N GLY A 74 1.42 9.43 38.13
CA GLY A 74 2.81 9.73 38.52
C GLY A 74 3.63 8.49 38.86
N THR A 75 3.30 7.35 38.25
CA THR A 75 4.04 6.09 38.39
C THR A 75 4.03 5.38 37.05
N VAL A 76 5.18 4.85 36.64
CA VAL A 76 5.32 4.17 35.35
C VAL A 76 4.37 2.97 35.27
N HIS A 77 3.73 2.80 34.10
CA HIS A 77 2.80 1.69 33.85
C HIS A 77 3.51 0.44 33.33
N ASP A 78 4.66 0.61 32.69
CA ASP A 78 5.47 -0.49 32.15
C ASP A 78 5.98 -1.37 33.29
N GLU A 79 5.70 -2.67 33.21
CA GLU A 79 5.99 -3.57 34.32
C GLU A 79 7.50 -3.76 34.53
N VAL A 80 8.31 -3.68 33.47
CA VAL A 80 9.76 -3.85 33.57
C VAL A 80 10.38 -2.63 34.22
N ALA A 81 10.09 -1.43 33.71
CA ALA A 81 10.56 -0.18 34.30
C ALA A 81 10.10 -0.03 35.75
N TYR A 82 8.85 -0.42 36.07
CA TYR A 82 8.35 -0.42 37.45
C TYR A 82 9.20 -1.32 38.37
N ARG A 83 9.55 -2.53 37.92
CA ARG A 83 10.41 -3.46 38.69
C ARG A 83 11.87 -2.99 38.78
N MET A 84 12.31 -2.17 37.84
CA MET A 84 13.62 -1.50 37.86
C MET A 84 13.64 -0.24 38.74
N GLY A 85 12.57 0.02 39.50
CA GLY A 85 12.50 1.15 40.41
C GLY A 85 11.98 2.44 39.78
N GLY A 86 11.38 2.36 38.58
CA GLY A 86 10.75 3.50 37.89
C GLY A 86 11.62 4.16 36.82
N VAL A 87 12.93 3.91 36.85
CA VAL A 87 13.92 4.46 35.92
C VAL A 87 14.40 3.38 34.95
N ALA A 88 14.12 3.54 33.65
CA ALA A 88 14.65 2.68 32.61
C ALA A 88 14.87 3.44 31.30
N GLY A 89 15.83 2.99 30.47
CA GLY A 89 16.13 3.68 29.22
C GLY A 89 15.01 3.59 28.16
N HIS A 90 14.09 2.61 28.28
CA HIS A 90 12.96 2.45 27.35
C HIS A 90 11.65 3.08 27.84
N ALA A 91 11.51 3.34 29.14
CA ALA A 91 10.25 3.81 29.75
C ALA A 91 10.48 4.46 31.13
N GLY A 92 9.47 5.17 31.64
CA GLY A 92 9.50 5.75 33.00
C GLY A 92 9.64 7.27 33.06
N LEU A 93 9.84 7.91 31.92
CA LEU A 93 9.93 9.37 31.83
C LEU A 93 8.54 10.02 31.77
N PHE A 94 8.35 11.08 32.55
CA PHE A 94 7.20 11.98 32.53
C PHE A 94 7.66 13.36 32.07
N SER A 95 6.85 14.05 31.28
CA SER A 95 7.17 15.39 30.75
C SER A 95 5.90 16.15 30.35
N THR A 96 6.07 17.41 29.95
CA THR A 96 5.02 18.29 29.43
C THR A 96 5.26 18.61 27.96
N VAL A 97 4.25 19.17 27.28
CA VAL A 97 4.42 19.68 25.91
C VAL A 97 5.42 20.84 25.88
N ASP A 98 5.44 21.68 26.92
CA ASP A 98 6.34 22.83 27.02
C ASP A 98 7.81 22.40 27.11
N ASP A 99 8.12 21.44 27.98
CA ASP A 99 9.49 20.91 28.11
C ASP A 99 9.94 20.16 26.85
N LEU A 100 9.08 19.29 26.30
CA LEU A 100 9.40 18.59 25.05
C LEU A 100 9.56 19.56 23.87
N SER A 101 8.90 20.72 23.90
CA SER A 101 9.09 21.77 22.90
C SER A 101 10.49 22.38 22.97
N ILE A 102 11.04 22.56 24.17
CA ILE A 102 12.44 22.99 24.36
C ILE A 102 13.38 21.95 23.76
N PHE A 103 13.17 20.68 24.07
CA PHE A 103 13.97 19.58 23.51
C PHE A 103 13.89 19.52 21.98
N ALA A 104 12.68 19.61 21.40
CA ALA A 104 12.48 19.59 19.96
C ALA A 104 13.18 20.77 19.25
N ARG A 105 13.10 21.96 19.83
CA ARG A 105 13.81 23.15 19.33
C ARG A 105 15.32 23.01 19.40
N MET A 106 15.85 22.42 20.48
CA MET A 106 17.28 22.12 20.59
C MET A 106 17.74 21.18 19.47
N ILE A 107 16.97 20.14 19.18
CA ILE A 107 17.25 19.21 18.08
C ILE A 107 17.17 19.90 16.72
N LEU A 108 16.13 20.71 16.46
CA LEU A 108 16.00 21.49 15.20
C LEU A 108 17.20 22.43 14.98
N ASN A 109 17.72 23.00 16.05
CA ASN A 109 18.88 23.90 16.05
C ASN A 109 20.21 23.16 16.15
N GLY A 110 20.27 21.90 15.72
CA GLY A 110 21.51 21.13 15.61
C GLY A 110 22.20 20.87 16.95
N GLY A 111 21.45 20.73 18.04
CA GLY A 111 22.00 20.37 19.35
C GLY A 111 22.16 21.56 20.30
N THR A 112 21.71 22.74 19.89
CA THR A 112 21.86 24.00 20.63
C THR A 112 20.53 24.67 20.88
N ILE A 113 20.39 25.37 22.01
CA ILE A 113 19.28 26.29 22.23
C ILE A 113 19.79 27.49 23.01
N GLU A 114 19.48 28.69 22.52
CA GLU A 114 20.05 29.95 23.03
C GLU A 114 21.59 29.87 23.06
N ASN A 115 22.23 29.94 24.23
CA ASN A 115 23.69 29.86 24.39
C ASN A 115 24.18 28.48 24.87
N MET A 116 23.27 27.50 24.99
CA MET A 116 23.57 26.17 25.52
C MET A 116 23.72 25.16 24.39
N LYS A 117 24.79 24.35 24.44
CA LYS A 117 25.03 23.23 23.52
C LYS A 117 24.98 21.92 24.29
N ILE A 118 24.01 21.07 23.96
CA ILE A 118 23.86 19.73 24.55
C ILE A 118 24.52 18.68 23.65
N LEU A 119 24.39 18.85 22.33
CA LEU A 119 24.92 17.92 21.34
C LEU A 119 25.66 18.70 20.26
N GLU A 120 26.70 18.09 19.68
CA GLU A 120 27.30 18.63 18.47
C GLU A 120 26.33 18.49 17.28
N PRO A 121 26.31 19.45 16.33
CA PRO A 121 25.47 19.36 15.13
C PRO A 121 25.66 18.06 14.35
N SER A 122 26.89 17.56 14.24
CA SER A 122 27.20 16.28 13.59
C SER A 122 26.62 15.08 14.34
N THR A 123 26.48 15.16 15.67
CA THR A 123 25.81 14.13 16.47
C THR A 123 24.30 14.15 16.22
N VAL A 124 23.68 15.33 16.17
CA VAL A 124 22.25 15.50 15.84
C VAL A 124 21.96 15.01 14.41
N GLU A 125 22.83 15.32 13.47
CA GLU A 125 22.73 14.83 12.11
C GLU A 125 22.82 13.30 12.07
N ARG A 126 23.85 12.71 12.68
CA ARG A 126 24.01 11.25 12.70
C ARG A 126 22.84 10.51 13.34
N MET A 127 22.29 11.02 14.45
CA MET A 127 21.16 10.37 15.11
C MET A 127 19.88 10.39 14.26
N THR A 128 19.75 11.36 13.37
CA THR A 128 18.53 11.58 12.55
C THR A 128 18.70 11.12 11.10
N LEU A 129 19.81 10.47 10.79
CA LEU A 129 20.03 9.75 9.53
C LEU A 129 19.76 8.24 9.72
N PRO A 130 19.32 7.53 8.68
CA PRO A 130 19.18 6.08 8.74
C PRO A 130 20.46 5.36 9.17
N GLN A 131 20.37 4.59 10.25
CA GLN A 131 21.42 3.70 10.78
C GLN A 131 21.03 2.22 10.66
N SER A 132 19.78 1.91 10.37
CA SER A 132 19.33 0.55 10.06
C SER A 132 19.62 0.15 8.62
N PRO A 133 19.75 -1.15 8.32
CA PRO A 133 19.71 -1.65 6.95
C PRO A 133 18.42 -1.22 6.24
N SER A 134 18.46 -1.14 4.90
CA SER A 134 17.32 -0.76 4.07
C SER A 134 16.34 -1.91 3.82
N ASP A 135 16.41 -2.98 4.60
CA ASP A 135 15.61 -4.20 4.44
C ASP A 135 14.18 -4.05 4.96
N ARG A 136 13.93 -3.03 5.80
CA ARG A 136 12.61 -2.79 6.38
C ARG A 136 12.37 -1.30 6.65
N LEU A 137 11.17 -0.85 6.32
CA LEU A 137 10.70 0.51 6.56
C LEU A 137 9.71 0.55 7.75
N PRO A 138 9.61 1.69 8.47
CA PRO A 138 10.45 2.89 8.35
C PRO A 138 11.90 2.61 8.79
N LEU A 139 12.85 3.35 8.21
CA LEU A 139 14.26 3.26 8.60
C LEU A 139 14.43 3.80 10.03
N ARG A 140 15.50 3.37 10.70
CA ARG A 140 15.77 3.74 12.09
C ARG A 140 17.05 4.53 12.18
N GLY A 141 16.98 5.70 12.82
CA GLY A 141 18.12 6.45 13.29
C GLY A 141 18.56 5.97 14.68
N LEU A 142 19.35 6.78 15.38
CA LEU A 142 19.69 6.53 16.78
C LEU A 142 18.57 7.10 17.67
N GLY A 143 17.61 6.24 18.03
CA GLY A 143 16.46 6.63 18.85
C GLY A 143 15.20 7.01 18.07
N TRP A 144 15.30 7.16 16.75
CA TRP A 144 14.23 7.72 15.92
C TRP A 144 13.75 6.77 14.84
N GLU A 145 12.46 6.84 14.52
CA GLU A 145 11.94 6.48 13.20
C GLU A 145 12.29 7.60 12.24
N VAL A 146 12.98 7.28 11.14
CA VAL A 146 13.37 8.25 10.13
C VAL A 146 12.48 8.06 8.91
N HIS A 147 11.72 9.10 8.58
CA HIS A 147 10.81 9.11 7.45
C HIS A 147 11.56 9.50 6.19
N VAL A 148 11.64 8.56 5.26
CA VAL A 148 12.45 8.66 4.04
C VAL A 148 11.56 8.74 2.81
N PRO A 149 11.70 9.71 1.87
CA PRO A 149 10.81 9.93 0.71
C PRO A 149 10.48 8.73 -0.17
N PHE A 150 11.25 7.63 -0.10
CA PHE A 150 11.01 6.43 -0.89
C PHE A 150 10.69 5.18 -0.07
N ALA A 151 10.64 5.30 1.26
CA ALA A 151 9.70 4.47 1.97
C ALA A 151 8.32 4.90 1.51
N SER A 152 7.35 4.00 1.53
CA SER A 152 5.96 4.44 1.53
C SER A 152 5.81 5.55 2.58
N ASN A 153 5.81 6.81 2.14
CA ASN A 153 5.23 7.93 2.86
C ASN A 153 3.70 7.76 2.80
N GLY A 154 3.25 6.51 2.96
CA GLY A 154 1.88 6.12 3.21
C GLY A 154 1.48 6.90 4.43
N ASP A 155 0.59 7.85 4.22
CA ASP A 155 0.11 8.75 5.26
C ASP A 155 1.23 9.50 6.02
N ALA A 156 2.39 9.81 5.43
CA ALA A 156 3.44 10.52 6.17
C ALA A 156 3.11 12.00 6.32
N LEU A 157 2.89 12.39 7.58
CA LEU A 157 2.36 13.67 8.03
C LEU A 157 3.42 14.77 8.12
N PHE A 158 4.64 14.47 7.65
CA PHE A 158 5.76 15.40 7.61
C PHE A 158 6.58 15.18 6.34
N PRO A 159 7.22 16.25 5.82
CA PRO A 159 8.14 16.18 4.71
C PRO A 159 9.20 15.08 4.82
N ALA A 160 9.70 14.69 3.65
CA ALA A 160 10.89 13.88 3.48
C ALA A 160 12.03 14.35 4.40
N GLY A 161 12.62 13.45 5.20
CA GLY A 161 13.71 13.80 6.10
C GLY A 161 13.29 14.22 7.51
N SER A 162 12.00 14.16 7.84
CA SER A 162 11.50 14.22 9.20
C SER A 162 11.76 12.92 9.98
N PHE A 163 11.70 13.02 11.30
CA PHE A 163 11.89 11.87 12.19
C PHE A 163 11.02 12.00 13.44
N GLY A 164 10.71 10.87 14.07
CA GLY A 164 9.85 10.85 15.23
C GLY A 164 9.81 9.51 15.93
N HIS A 165 9.00 9.42 16.99
CA HIS A 165 8.72 8.15 17.65
C HIS A 165 7.37 8.21 18.38
N THR A 166 6.70 7.06 18.48
CA THR A 166 5.46 6.94 19.27
C THR A 166 5.72 6.28 20.61
N GLY A 167 4.94 6.66 21.63
CA GLY A 167 4.95 6.02 22.94
C GLY A 167 3.77 5.06 23.10
N PHE A 168 3.99 3.94 23.79
CA PHE A 168 2.95 2.93 24.04
C PHE A 168 1.71 3.51 24.75
N THR A 169 1.90 4.51 25.60
CA THR A 169 0.80 5.22 26.29
C THR A 169 -0.08 6.05 25.35
N GLY A 170 0.27 6.18 24.07
CA GLY A 170 -0.50 6.97 23.09
C GLY A 170 0.20 8.26 22.68
N THR A 171 1.33 8.57 23.29
CA THR A 171 2.11 9.78 23.00
C THR A 171 2.85 9.68 21.66
N GLY A 172 3.36 10.81 21.18
CA GLY A 172 4.30 10.85 20.07
C GLY A 172 4.94 12.21 19.90
N ILE A 173 6.12 12.21 19.29
CA ILE A 173 6.87 13.40 18.93
C ILE A 173 7.41 13.21 17.51
N TRP A 174 7.33 14.27 16.72
CA TRP A 174 7.88 14.36 15.38
C TRP A 174 8.55 15.70 15.20
N ILE A 175 9.71 15.68 14.55
CA ILE A 175 10.53 16.85 14.30
C ILE A 175 10.90 16.82 12.82
N ASP A 176 10.62 17.93 12.15
CA ASP A 176 10.97 18.12 10.76
C ASP A 176 11.95 19.29 10.58
N PRO A 177 13.25 19.00 10.46
CA PRO A 177 14.26 20.00 10.17
C PRO A 177 14.10 20.67 8.79
N VAL A 178 13.36 20.05 7.86
CA VAL A 178 13.20 20.59 6.51
C VAL A 178 12.25 21.78 6.53
N SER A 179 11.08 21.65 7.17
CA SER A 179 10.15 22.77 7.39
C SER A 179 10.49 23.62 8.61
N GLY A 180 11.35 23.14 9.51
CA GLY A 180 11.64 23.81 10.79
C GLY A 180 10.50 23.65 11.80
N THR A 181 9.70 22.59 11.69
CA THR A 181 8.50 22.38 12.51
C THR A 181 8.63 21.13 13.39
N TYR A 182 7.76 21.03 14.40
CA TYR A 182 7.64 19.84 15.23
C TYR A 182 6.21 19.69 15.74
N VAL A 183 5.80 18.45 16.03
CA VAL A 183 4.52 18.14 16.68
C VAL A 183 4.79 17.24 17.87
N ILE A 184 4.18 17.61 19.00
CA ILE A 184 4.18 16.82 20.22
C ILE A 184 2.73 16.53 20.57
N LEU A 185 2.40 15.25 20.75
CA LEU A 185 1.09 14.84 21.23
C LEU A 185 1.25 13.98 22.48
N LEU A 186 0.69 14.47 23.59
CA LEU A 186 0.64 13.72 24.85
C LEU A 186 -0.80 13.26 25.13
N THR A 187 -1.13 12.04 24.70
CA THR A 187 -2.41 11.38 25.03
C THR A 187 -2.20 10.17 25.93
N SER A 188 -3.29 9.63 26.48
CA SER A 188 -3.27 8.41 27.29
C SER A 188 -4.29 7.39 26.75
N ARG A 189 -3.86 6.52 25.82
CA ARG A 189 -4.69 5.39 25.34
C ARG A 189 -4.92 4.32 26.41
N LEU A 190 -4.16 4.38 27.52
CA LEU A 190 -4.30 3.42 28.61
C LEU A 190 -5.42 3.81 29.58
N HIS A 191 -5.89 5.04 29.54
CA HIS A 191 -6.91 5.48 30.47
C HIS A 191 -8.32 5.04 30.04
N PRO A 192 -9.17 4.53 30.95
CA PRO A 192 -8.81 4.03 32.28
C PRO A 192 -8.35 2.56 32.26
N ASP A 193 -8.58 1.80 31.19
CA ASP A 193 -8.56 0.34 31.22
C ASP A 193 -7.61 -0.33 30.19
N GLY A 194 -6.77 0.44 29.50
CA GLY A 194 -5.81 -0.07 28.53
C GLY A 194 -6.35 -0.20 27.10
N ARG A 195 -7.65 0.00 26.88
CA ARG A 195 -8.32 -0.34 25.62
C ARG A 195 -8.41 0.80 24.60
N GLY A 196 -8.01 2.01 24.96
CA GLY A 196 -8.08 3.16 24.08
C GLY A 196 -7.18 3.03 22.84
N ASN A 197 -7.45 3.87 21.83
CA ASN A 197 -6.62 3.99 20.64
C ASN A 197 -6.36 5.46 20.32
N ALA A 198 -5.09 5.87 20.36
CA ALA A 198 -4.66 7.24 20.06
C ALA A 198 -4.29 7.44 18.59
N GLU A 199 -4.23 6.37 17.78
CA GLU A 199 -3.84 6.46 16.38
C GLU A 199 -4.76 7.38 15.56
N PRO A 200 -6.11 7.30 15.63
CA PRO A 200 -6.96 8.17 14.82
C PRO A 200 -6.76 9.66 15.10
N LEU A 201 -6.60 10.02 16.38
CA LEU A 201 -6.36 11.41 16.79
C LEU A 201 -4.99 11.91 16.35
N ARG A 202 -3.94 11.08 16.50
CA ARG A 202 -2.60 11.40 15.99
C ARG A 202 -2.65 11.67 14.50
N SER A 203 -3.22 10.74 13.74
CA SER A 203 -3.32 10.83 12.29
C SER A 203 -4.08 12.09 11.86
N GLN A 204 -5.15 12.49 12.56
CA GLN A 204 -5.88 13.73 12.28
C GLN A 204 -5.05 15.00 12.58
N ILE A 205 -4.48 15.11 13.78
CA ILE A 205 -3.68 16.29 14.18
C ILE A 205 -2.50 16.48 13.23
N LEU A 206 -1.79 15.39 12.99
CA LEU A 206 -0.63 15.40 12.13
C LEU A 206 -1.00 15.75 10.68
N SER A 207 -2.21 15.38 10.19
CA SER A 207 -2.67 15.74 8.84
C SER A 207 -2.94 17.24 8.74
N LEU A 208 -3.56 17.82 9.77
CA LEU A 208 -3.82 19.26 9.85
C LEU A 208 -2.52 20.07 9.90
N VAL A 209 -1.51 19.59 10.62
CA VAL A 209 -0.20 20.25 10.65
C VAL A 209 0.50 20.13 9.29
N ALA A 210 0.49 18.95 8.67
CA ALA A 210 1.05 18.76 7.33
C ALA A 210 0.43 19.71 6.29
N GLU A 211 -0.89 19.87 6.34
CA GLU A 211 -1.65 20.78 5.48
C GLU A 211 -1.26 22.25 5.73
N ALA A 212 -1.13 22.65 6.99
CA ALA A 212 -0.78 24.02 7.37
C ALA A 212 0.68 24.39 7.03
N VAL A 213 1.61 23.44 7.14
CA VAL A 213 3.04 23.64 6.84
C VAL A 213 3.31 23.69 5.34
N GLY A 214 2.44 23.07 4.53
CA GLY A 214 2.59 22.99 3.09
C GLY A 214 3.51 21.83 2.65
N ARG A 215 3.37 21.42 1.39
CA ARG A 215 4.13 20.30 0.82
C ARG A 215 5.51 20.80 0.37
N ILE A 216 6.57 20.22 0.95
CA ILE A 216 7.96 20.41 0.51
C ILE A 216 8.31 19.28 -0.46
N SER A 217 8.95 19.60 -1.59
CA SER A 217 9.34 18.60 -2.58
C SER A 217 10.47 17.70 -2.06
N SER A 218 10.64 16.50 -2.65
CA SER A 218 11.75 15.63 -2.26
C SER A 218 13.10 16.26 -2.61
N GLU A 219 13.17 17.00 -3.71
CA GLU A 219 14.34 17.76 -4.15
C GLU A 219 14.68 18.86 -3.13
N GLU A 220 13.69 19.64 -2.70
CA GLU A 220 13.88 20.69 -1.70
C GLU A 220 14.31 20.12 -0.33
N ALA A 221 13.77 18.95 0.06
CA ALA A 221 14.22 18.23 1.24
C ALA A 221 15.67 17.76 1.15
N LEU A 222 16.10 17.30 -0.03
CA LEU A 222 17.48 16.88 -0.29
C LEU A 222 18.45 18.05 -0.36
N GLU A 223 18.02 19.20 -0.85
CA GLU A 223 18.80 20.44 -0.82
C GLU A 223 19.05 20.89 0.62
N ARG A 224 18.01 20.87 1.47
CA ARG A 224 18.10 21.29 2.88
C ARG A 224 18.82 20.27 3.76
N ARG A 225 18.88 19.00 3.38
CA ARG A 225 19.62 17.94 4.10
C ARG A 225 20.45 17.07 3.15
N PRO A 226 21.59 17.53 2.61
CA PRO A 226 22.30 16.80 1.56
C PRO A 226 22.76 15.38 1.91
N LEU A 227 23.10 15.08 3.18
CA LEU A 227 23.55 13.74 3.59
C LEU A 227 22.47 12.67 3.49
N LEU A 228 21.20 13.10 3.50
CA LEU A 228 20.09 12.25 3.16
C LEU A 228 20.35 11.61 1.78
N LYS A 229 20.92 12.31 0.79
CA LYS A 229 21.17 11.79 -0.58
C LYS A 229 21.91 10.45 -0.61
N ASN A 230 22.76 10.13 0.36
CA ASN A 230 23.42 8.82 0.45
C ASN A 230 22.44 7.66 0.71
N TYR A 231 21.26 8.00 1.23
CA TYR A 231 20.12 7.12 1.48
C TYR A 231 18.96 7.37 0.48
N TYR A 232 19.04 8.43 -0.34
CA TYR A 232 18.09 8.77 -1.42
C TYR A 232 18.66 8.69 -2.84
N GLY A 233 19.86 8.13 -2.98
CA GLY A 233 20.62 8.21 -4.21
C GLY A 233 19.94 7.46 -5.36
N GLU A 234 19.68 8.21 -6.43
CA GLU A 234 19.51 7.81 -7.83
C GLU A 234 20.66 6.92 -8.39
N GLY A 235 21.47 6.30 -7.54
CA GLY A 235 22.48 5.29 -7.88
C GLY A 235 22.08 3.85 -7.54
N SER A 236 20.92 3.59 -6.93
CA SER A 236 20.52 2.21 -6.61
C SER A 236 19.02 1.89 -6.46
N ARG A 237 18.08 2.72 -6.94
CA ARG A 237 16.80 2.15 -7.40
C ARG A 237 17.12 1.29 -8.62
N LYS A 238 17.50 0.02 -8.40
CA LYS A 238 17.60 -0.94 -9.48
C LYS A 238 16.26 -0.90 -10.19
N LYS A 239 16.25 -0.43 -11.44
CA LYS A 239 15.11 -0.56 -12.36
C LYS A 239 14.57 -1.98 -12.17
N VAL A 240 13.29 -2.09 -11.81
CA VAL A 240 12.71 -3.41 -11.55
C VAL A 240 12.93 -4.26 -12.79
N GLN A 241 13.61 -5.38 -12.64
CA GLN A 241 13.70 -6.36 -13.70
C GLN A 241 12.48 -7.25 -13.59
N THR A 242 11.62 -7.20 -14.61
CA THR A 242 10.45 -8.09 -14.69
C THR A 242 10.89 -9.55 -14.74
N GLY A 243 9.99 -10.49 -14.47
CA GLY A 243 10.29 -11.93 -14.65
C GLY A 243 10.75 -12.26 -16.06
N LEU A 244 10.31 -11.51 -17.07
CA LEU A 244 10.79 -11.61 -18.45
C LEU A 244 12.27 -11.24 -18.58
N GLU A 245 12.69 -10.13 -17.97
CA GLU A 245 14.09 -9.69 -18.01
C GLU A 245 15.00 -10.60 -17.20
N VAL A 246 14.55 -11.06 -16.03
CA VAL A 246 15.28 -12.05 -15.23
C VAL A 246 15.46 -13.35 -16.01
N LEU A 247 14.42 -13.83 -16.69
CA LEU A 247 14.50 -15.03 -17.52
C LEU A 247 15.43 -14.83 -18.72
N ALA A 248 15.33 -13.68 -19.41
CA ALA A 248 16.16 -13.37 -20.57
C ALA A 248 17.64 -13.19 -20.18
N ALA A 249 17.93 -12.58 -19.03
CA ALA A 249 19.29 -12.46 -18.50
C ALA A 249 19.93 -13.82 -18.17
N GLY A 250 19.11 -14.80 -17.78
CA GLY A 250 19.53 -16.20 -17.61
C GLY A 250 19.45 -17.03 -18.90
N GLU A 251 19.45 -16.39 -20.07
CA GLU A 251 19.38 -17.00 -21.41
C GLU A 251 18.24 -18.01 -21.58
N PHE A 252 17.12 -17.78 -20.90
CA PHE A 252 15.96 -18.68 -20.91
C PHE A 252 16.27 -20.12 -20.45
N SER A 253 17.36 -20.34 -19.71
CA SER A 253 17.85 -21.67 -19.33
C SER A 253 16.80 -22.63 -18.73
N PRO A 254 15.80 -22.20 -17.92
CA PRO A 254 14.76 -23.10 -17.43
C PRO A 254 13.82 -23.65 -18.51
N LEU A 255 13.86 -23.12 -19.74
CA LEU A 255 13.00 -23.48 -20.87
C LEU A 255 13.75 -24.14 -22.03
N THR A 256 15.06 -24.34 -21.89
CA THR A 256 15.89 -25.00 -22.91
C THR A 256 15.39 -26.41 -23.19
N GLY A 257 15.28 -26.76 -24.47
CA GLY A 257 14.75 -28.02 -24.99
C GLY A 257 13.22 -28.08 -25.08
N LEU A 258 12.48 -27.10 -24.56
CA LEU A 258 11.03 -27.15 -24.46
C LEU A 258 10.31 -26.51 -25.65
N ARG A 259 9.15 -27.07 -26.01
CA ARG A 259 8.15 -26.42 -26.87
C ARG A 259 7.20 -25.61 -26.01
N VAL A 260 7.24 -24.30 -26.18
CA VAL A 260 6.57 -23.35 -25.30
C VAL A 260 5.33 -22.76 -25.98
N GLY A 261 4.25 -22.64 -25.20
CA GLY A 261 3.14 -21.74 -25.50
C GLY A 261 3.20 -20.50 -24.60
N LEU A 262 3.03 -19.31 -25.18
CA LEU A 262 3.11 -18.05 -24.44
C LEU A 262 1.72 -17.42 -24.30
N ILE A 263 1.28 -17.20 -23.07
CA ILE A 263 0.08 -16.44 -22.71
C ILE A 263 0.51 -14.99 -22.47
N THR A 264 0.20 -14.11 -23.41
CA THR A 264 0.67 -12.71 -23.37
C THR A 264 -0.29 -11.76 -24.12
N ASN A 265 -0.01 -10.47 -24.02
CA ASN A 265 -0.60 -9.39 -24.81
C ASN A 265 0.46 -8.30 -25.07
N HIS A 266 0.04 -7.12 -25.50
CA HIS A 266 0.90 -5.96 -25.75
C HIS A 266 1.63 -5.42 -24.51
N SER A 267 1.23 -5.81 -23.29
CA SER A 267 1.94 -5.47 -22.05
C SER A 267 3.14 -6.39 -21.76
N GLY A 268 3.24 -7.52 -22.47
CA GLY A 268 4.37 -8.44 -22.42
C GLY A 268 5.60 -7.83 -23.10
N LEU A 269 6.13 -6.76 -22.53
CA LEU A 269 7.33 -6.06 -22.97
C LEU A 269 8.40 -6.14 -21.89
N ASP A 270 9.66 -6.11 -22.31
CA ASP A 270 10.77 -5.78 -21.43
C ASP A 270 10.90 -4.26 -21.25
N SER A 271 11.85 -3.85 -20.42
CA SER A 271 12.02 -2.44 -20.10
C SER A 271 12.65 -1.60 -21.23
N GLY A 272 13.06 -2.24 -22.33
CA GLY A 272 13.48 -1.63 -23.59
C GLY A 272 12.38 -1.61 -24.65
N GLY A 273 11.15 -2.05 -24.32
CA GLY A 273 10.01 -2.10 -25.24
C GLY A 273 10.00 -3.28 -26.21
N ARG A 274 10.88 -4.28 -26.02
CA ARG A 274 10.89 -5.49 -26.86
C ARG A 274 9.80 -6.44 -26.40
N ARG A 275 9.05 -7.01 -27.36
CA ARG A 275 7.97 -7.98 -27.08
C ARG A 275 8.52 -9.29 -26.55
N ALA A 276 7.88 -9.85 -25.53
CA ALA A 276 8.14 -11.20 -25.04
C ALA A 276 8.08 -12.23 -26.17
N ILE A 277 7.13 -12.09 -27.09
CA ILE A 277 6.99 -12.97 -28.27
C ILE A 277 8.29 -13.01 -29.08
N ASP A 278 8.90 -11.86 -29.34
CA ASP A 278 10.08 -11.76 -30.19
C ASP A 278 11.33 -12.27 -29.46
N LEU A 279 11.42 -12.00 -28.15
CA LEU A 279 12.48 -12.53 -27.30
C LEU A 279 12.43 -14.06 -27.23
N PHE A 280 11.26 -14.64 -27.00
CA PHE A 280 11.07 -16.10 -26.98
C PHE A 280 11.28 -16.74 -28.35
N HIS A 281 10.85 -16.08 -29.43
CA HIS A 281 11.01 -16.62 -30.78
C HIS A 281 12.48 -16.67 -31.23
N ARG A 282 13.31 -15.75 -30.75
CA ARG A 282 14.75 -15.66 -31.09
C ARG A 282 15.67 -16.37 -30.09
N ALA A 283 15.16 -16.74 -28.91
CA ALA A 283 15.95 -17.37 -27.86
C ALA A 283 16.52 -18.71 -28.34
N PRO A 284 17.85 -18.92 -28.30
CA PRO A 284 18.45 -20.19 -28.67
C PRO A 284 18.03 -21.27 -27.67
N GLY A 285 17.85 -22.50 -28.18
CA GLY A 285 17.60 -23.66 -27.33
C GLY A 285 16.16 -23.88 -26.89
N LEU A 286 15.21 -22.97 -27.13
CA LEU A 286 13.77 -23.22 -26.93
C LEU A 286 12.98 -23.03 -28.23
N LYS A 287 11.75 -23.56 -28.28
CA LYS A 287 10.86 -23.40 -29.44
C LYS A 287 9.52 -22.79 -29.04
N LEU A 288 9.31 -21.52 -29.34
CA LEU A 288 7.98 -20.90 -29.24
C LEU A 288 7.09 -21.41 -30.37
N THR A 289 5.93 -21.98 -30.03
CA THR A 289 5.05 -22.65 -31.01
C THR A 289 3.65 -22.06 -31.11
N LYS A 290 3.14 -21.47 -30.03
CA LYS A 290 1.75 -21.00 -29.93
C LYS A 290 1.67 -19.78 -29.02
N ILE A 291 0.79 -18.85 -29.36
CA ILE A 291 0.49 -17.66 -28.56
C ILE A 291 -0.97 -17.74 -28.09
N PHE A 292 -1.22 -17.33 -26.86
CA PHE A 292 -2.53 -17.28 -26.24
C PHE A 292 -2.77 -15.86 -25.71
N THR A 293 -3.95 -15.30 -25.96
CA THR A 293 -4.26 -13.93 -25.55
C THR A 293 -5.51 -13.87 -24.67
N PRO A 294 -5.53 -13.03 -23.62
CA PRO A 294 -6.69 -12.88 -22.76
C PRO A 294 -7.74 -11.96 -23.39
N GLU A 295 -8.63 -11.40 -22.56
CA GLU A 295 -9.47 -10.24 -22.88
C GLU A 295 -8.64 -9.09 -23.50
N HIS A 296 -9.23 -8.38 -24.48
CA HIS A 296 -8.59 -7.36 -25.33
C HIS A 296 -7.56 -7.85 -26.36
N GLY A 297 -7.18 -9.14 -26.31
CA GLY A 297 -6.36 -9.78 -27.34
C GLY A 297 -4.92 -9.29 -27.38
N LEU A 298 -4.22 -9.60 -28.48
CA LEU A 298 -2.77 -9.34 -28.57
C LEU A 298 -2.41 -7.85 -28.56
N SER A 299 -3.25 -6.98 -29.13
CA SER A 299 -3.00 -5.54 -29.21
C SER A 299 -3.44 -4.77 -27.97
N GLY A 300 -4.27 -5.37 -27.11
CA GLY A 300 -4.86 -4.70 -25.95
C GLY A 300 -5.91 -3.64 -26.27
N ARG A 301 -6.34 -3.53 -27.53
CA ARG A 301 -7.22 -2.45 -28.00
C ARG A 301 -8.65 -2.91 -28.31
N ASN A 302 -8.88 -4.22 -28.36
CA ASN A 302 -10.15 -4.77 -28.79
C ASN A 302 -11.16 -4.82 -27.65
N GLU A 303 -12.43 -4.54 -27.95
CA GLU A 303 -13.56 -4.79 -27.06
C GLU A 303 -14.39 -5.97 -27.60
N GLY A 304 -14.99 -6.76 -26.71
CA GLY A 304 -15.84 -7.90 -27.09
C GLY A 304 -15.08 -9.15 -27.54
N LYS A 305 -15.75 -10.00 -28.35
CA LYS A 305 -15.24 -11.31 -28.77
C LYS A 305 -14.07 -11.18 -29.75
N ILE A 306 -13.00 -11.93 -29.51
CA ILE A 306 -11.77 -11.90 -30.32
C ILE A 306 -11.55 -13.26 -30.96
N SER A 307 -11.35 -13.27 -32.28
CA SER A 307 -11.11 -14.49 -33.06
C SER A 307 -9.66 -14.96 -32.99
N HIS A 308 -9.43 -16.23 -33.34
CA HIS A 308 -8.08 -16.75 -33.57
C HIS A 308 -7.42 -16.05 -34.75
N THR A 309 -6.10 -15.84 -34.68
CA THR A 309 -5.33 -15.15 -35.72
C THR A 309 -3.92 -15.73 -35.82
N ARG A 310 -3.02 -15.04 -36.52
CA ARG A 310 -1.57 -15.29 -36.50
C ARG A 310 -0.83 -14.03 -36.11
N ASP A 311 0.29 -14.18 -35.42
CA ASP A 311 1.19 -13.05 -35.17
C ASP A 311 1.88 -12.69 -36.48
N SER A 312 1.83 -11.41 -36.83
CA SER A 312 2.30 -10.88 -38.11
C SER A 312 3.81 -11.01 -38.32
N LEU A 313 4.60 -11.05 -37.25
CA LEU A 313 6.07 -11.08 -37.34
C LEU A 313 6.61 -12.51 -37.33
N THR A 314 6.08 -13.37 -36.47
CA THR A 314 6.55 -14.75 -36.29
C THR A 314 5.75 -15.77 -37.10
N GLY A 315 4.57 -15.40 -37.62
CA GLY A 315 3.64 -16.29 -38.31
C GLY A 315 2.96 -17.31 -37.38
N LEU A 316 3.24 -17.29 -36.08
CA LEU A 316 2.73 -18.27 -35.11
C LEU A 316 1.21 -18.14 -34.90
N PRO A 317 0.49 -19.25 -34.66
CA PRO A 317 -0.93 -19.20 -34.35
C PRO A 317 -1.19 -18.50 -33.01
N VAL A 318 -2.20 -17.65 -33.00
CA VAL A 318 -2.67 -16.87 -31.84
C VAL A 318 -4.09 -17.35 -31.47
N TYR A 319 -4.23 -17.93 -30.28
CA TYR A 319 -5.50 -18.39 -29.73
C TYR A 319 -6.06 -17.37 -28.74
N SER A 320 -7.33 -17.02 -28.92
CA SER A 320 -8.06 -16.14 -28.00
C SER A 320 -8.64 -16.98 -26.86
N LEU A 321 -8.36 -16.55 -25.63
CA LEU A 321 -8.90 -17.10 -24.39
C LEU A 321 -9.98 -16.17 -23.81
N TYR A 322 -10.78 -15.55 -24.69
CA TYR A 322 -11.89 -14.69 -24.32
C TYR A 322 -13.15 -14.95 -25.17
N GLY A 323 -14.33 -14.78 -24.57
CA GLY A 323 -15.62 -15.10 -25.18
C GLY A 323 -16.00 -16.57 -24.98
N ASN A 324 -16.21 -17.32 -26.07
CA ASN A 324 -16.67 -18.71 -26.00
C ASN A 324 -15.61 -19.69 -25.45
N VAL A 325 -14.34 -19.27 -25.45
CA VAL A 325 -13.21 -20.08 -24.96
C VAL A 325 -12.48 -19.25 -23.93
N LEU A 326 -12.60 -19.59 -22.65
CA LEU A 326 -11.92 -18.89 -21.55
C LEU A 326 -10.71 -19.65 -21.01
N LYS A 327 -10.56 -20.92 -21.42
CA LYS A 327 -9.56 -21.86 -20.93
C LYS A 327 -8.91 -22.58 -22.13
N PRO A 328 -7.57 -22.75 -22.16
CA PRO A 328 -6.93 -23.53 -23.20
C PRO A 328 -7.49 -24.95 -23.29
N SER A 329 -7.88 -25.38 -24.49
CA SER A 329 -8.34 -26.75 -24.73
C SER A 329 -7.14 -27.70 -24.88
N GLU A 330 -7.36 -29.00 -24.70
CA GLU A 330 -6.30 -30.00 -24.89
C GLU A 330 -5.72 -29.97 -26.31
N LYS A 331 -6.54 -29.70 -27.33
CA LYS A 331 -6.10 -29.53 -28.72
C LYS A 331 -5.18 -28.33 -28.86
N MET A 332 -5.50 -27.21 -28.20
CA MET A 332 -4.63 -26.04 -28.20
C MET A 332 -3.31 -26.31 -27.48
N LEU A 333 -3.32 -27.12 -26.42
CA LEU A 333 -2.11 -27.49 -25.66
C LEU A 333 -1.31 -28.64 -26.27
N ALA A 334 -1.82 -29.32 -27.30
CA ALA A 334 -1.14 -30.46 -27.91
C ALA A 334 0.25 -30.08 -28.44
N GLY A 335 1.26 -30.90 -28.10
CA GLY A 335 2.64 -30.68 -28.51
C GLY A 335 3.38 -29.56 -27.77
N LEU A 336 2.81 -29.02 -26.68
CA LEU A 336 3.54 -28.15 -25.76
C LEU A 336 4.14 -28.96 -24.62
N ASP A 337 5.31 -28.54 -24.14
CA ASP A 337 5.97 -29.07 -22.96
C ASP A 337 5.81 -28.10 -21.76
N ALA A 338 5.62 -26.80 -22.05
CA ALA A 338 5.36 -25.76 -21.06
C ALA A 338 4.41 -24.67 -21.58
N LEU A 339 3.65 -24.07 -20.64
CA LEU A 339 3.00 -22.77 -20.82
C LEU A 339 3.73 -21.71 -20.01
N VAL A 340 3.84 -20.51 -20.57
CA VAL A 340 4.42 -19.34 -19.90
C VAL A 340 3.37 -18.23 -19.85
N PHE A 341 3.18 -17.60 -18.70
CA PHE A 341 2.30 -16.45 -18.51
C PHE A 341 3.13 -15.18 -18.30
N ASP A 342 2.96 -14.18 -19.17
CA ASP A 342 3.63 -12.88 -19.11
C ASP A 342 2.68 -11.75 -19.51
N ILE A 343 1.96 -11.20 -18.52
CA ILE A 343 0.95 -10.16 -18.69
C ILE A 343 0.97 -9.21 -17.49
N GLN A 344 0.93 -7.90 -17.75
CA GLN A 344 0.73 -6.88 -16.72
C GLN A 344 -0.75 -6.88 -16.27
N ASP A 345 -0.98 -7.28 -15.02
CA ASP A 345 -2.27 -7.17 -14.33
C ASP A 345 -2.44 -5.77 -13.69
N MET A 346 -3.60 -5.49 -13.07
CA MET A 346 -3.90 -4.23 -12.39
C MET A 346 -4.12 -4.32 -10.88
N GLY A 347 -3.93 -5.49 -10.25
CA GLY A 347 -4.03 -5.64 -8.81
C GLY A 347 -5.46 -5.61 -8.26
N VAL A 348 -6.43 -5.88 -9.14
CA VAL A 348 -7.87 -5.81 -8.84
C VAL A 348 -8.53 -7.12 -9.19
N ARG A 349 -9.31 -7.70 -8.26
CA ARG A 349 -9.89 -9.04 -8.40
C ARG A 349 -10.68 -9.26 -9.68
N PHE A 350 -11.47 -8.25 -10.08
CA PHE A 350 -12.31 -8.35 -11.27
C PHE A 350 -11.61 -7.93 -12.57
N TYR A 351 -10.30 -7.66 -12.51
CA TYR A 351 -9.47 -7.58 -13.71
C TYR A 351 -9.12 -9.00 -14.17
N THR A 352 -9.65 -9.41 -15.32
CA THR A 352 -9.84 -10.84 -15.65
C THR A 352 -8.57 -11.62 -15.98
N TYR A 353 -7.41 -10.96 -16.07
CA TYR A 353 -6.14 -11.61 -16.42
C TYR A 353 -5.71 -12.64 -15.36
N ILE A 354 -5.99 -12.39 -14.08
CA ILE A 354 -5.73 -13.38 -13.01
C ILE A 354 -6.68 -14.59 -13.10
N THR A 355 -7.87 -14.44 -13.70
CA THR A 355 -8.74 -15.59 -13.99
C THR A 355 -8.20 -16.39 -15.16
N THR A 356 -7.70 -15.73 -16.22
CA THR A 356 -7.00 -16.41 -17.32
C THR A 356 -5.79 -17.19 -16.80
N LEU A 357 -5.01 -16.61 -15.88
CA LEU A 357 -3.92 -17.30 -15.17
C LEU A 357 -4.41 -18.59 -14.50
N GLY A 358 -5.43 -18.51 -13.63
CA GLY A 358 -5.97 -19.67 -12.92
C GLY A 358 -6.50 -20.77 -13.86
N TYR A 359 -7.27 -20.40 -14.88
CA TYR A 359 -7.78 -21.36 -15.87
C TYR A 359 -6.68 -22.01 -16.70
N ALA A 360 -5.65 -21.25 -17.09
CA ALA A 360 -4.54 -21.81 -17.84
C ALA A 360 -3.70 -22.77 -16.97
N MET A 361 -3.50 -22.45 -15.69
CA MET A 361 -2.85 -23.35 -14.73
C MET A 361 -3.59 -24.68 -14.58
N GLU A 362 -4.92 -24.64 -14.43
CA GLU A 362 -5.74 -25.86 -14.39
C GLU A 362 -5.68 -26.66 -15.70
N ALA A 363 -5.57 -25.99 -16.85
CA ALA A 363 -5.43 -26.68 -18.13
C ALA A 363 -4.05 -27.35 -18.28
N ALA A 364 -2.98 -26.67 -17.85
CA ALA A 364 -1.62 -27.20 -17.86
C ALA A 364 -1.47 -28.39 -16.90
N ALA A 365 -2.02 -28.29 -15.68
CA ALA A 365 -2.01 -29.37 -14.70
C ALA A 365 -2.67 -30.64 -15.23
N ARG A 366 -3.87 -30.52 -15.83
CA ARG A 366 -4.57 -31.67 -16.44
C ARG A 366 -3.79 -32.28 -17.60
N LYS A 367 -3.06 -31.47 -18.37
CA LYS A 367 -2.23 -31.95 -19.48
C LYS A 367 -0.88 -32.52 -19.03
N GLY A 368 -0.46 -32.25 -17.79
CA GLY A 368 0.81 -32.69 -17.21
C GLY A 368 2.04 -31.87 -17.64
N ILE A 369 1.84 -30.69 -18.24
CA ILE A 369 2.90 -29.80 -18.74
C ILE A 369 3.30 -28.76 -17.69
N ALA A 370 4.51 -28.22 -17.80
CA ALA A 370 5.00 -27.19 -16.88
C ALA A 370 4.27 -25.86 -17.07
N PHE A 371 4.16 -25.07 -16.00
CA PHE A 371 3.54 -23.74 -16.05
C PHE A 371 4.48 -22.71 -15.42
N TYR A 372 4.91 -21.74 -16.21
CA TYR A 372 5.81 -20.67 -15.78
C TYR A 372 5.06 -19.35 -15.68
N VAL A 373 5.30 -18.58 -14.63
CA VAL A 373 4.82 -17.21 -14.49
C VAL A 373 6.02 -16.28 -14.48
N LEU A 374 6.08 -15.38 -15.46
CA LEU A 374 7.04 -14.28 -15.47
C LEU A 374 6.42 -13.16 -14.65
N ASP A 375 6.89 -13.01 -13.42
CA ASP A 375 6.21 -12.14 -12.48
C ASP A 375 6.36 -10.66 -12.86
N ARG A 376 5.35 -9.86 -12.53
CA ARG A 376 5.28 -8.43 -12.84
C ARG A 376 4.78 -7.62 -11.64
N PRO A 377 5.12 -6.32 -11.56
CA PRO A 377 4.68 -5.47 -10.45
C PRO A 377 3.16 -5.42 -10.35
N ASN A 378 2.64 -5.29 -9.12
CA ASN A 378 1.25 -4.89 -8.92
C ASN A 378 1.19 -3.36 -9.08
N PRO A 379 0.50 -2.79 -10.09
CA PRO A 379 0.61 -1.36 -10.40
C PRO A 379 0.07 -0.44 -9.31
N ILE A 380 -0.88 -0.94 -8.53
CA ILE A 380 -1.45 -0.27 -7.37
C ILE A 380 -0.91 -0.90 -6.09
N THR A 381 0.38 -1.16 -6.04
CA THR A 381 1.16 -1.70 -4.91
C THR A 381 0.83 -3.17 -4.55
N GLY A 382 1.85 -3.91 -4.11
CA GLY A 382 1.69 -5.20 -3.43
C GLY A 382 1.35 -5.06 -1.93
N SER A 383 1.46 -3.89 -1.34
CA SER A 383 1.30 -3.74 0.11
C SER A 383 -0.17 -3.60 0.55
N ALA A 384 -0.94 -2.77 -0.16
CA ALA A 384 -2.32 -2.46 0.22
C ALA A 384 -3.29 -3.62 -0.07
N VAL A 385 -4.14 -3.93 0.91
CA VAL A 385 -5.27 -4.87 0.77
C VAL A 385 -6.53 -4.16 1.20
N GLN A 386 -7.50 -4.03 0.30
CA GLN A 386 -8.68 -3.20 0.52
C GLN A 386 -9.93 -3.83 -0.10
N GLY A 387 -11.08 -3.53 0.51
CA GLY A 387 -12.40 -3.89 0.03
C GLY A 387 -12.92 -5.23 0.52
N PRO A 388 -14.22 -5.50 0.28
CA PRO A 388 -14.87 -6.73 0.72
C PRO A 388 -14.28 -7.98 0.05
N ILE A 389 -14.18 -9.06 0.82
CA ILE A 389 -13.83 -10.38 0.32
C ILE A 389 -15.00 -10.95 -0.50
N MET A 390 -14.69 -11.50 -1.67
CA MET A 390 -15.69 -12.20 -2.49
C MET A 390 -16.16 -13.50 -1.81
N GLU A 391 -17.47 -13.72 -1.73
CA GLU A 391 -18.04 -14.97 -1.28
C GLU A 391 -17.83 -16.09 -2.32
N LYS A 392 -17.69 -17.35 -1.86
CA LYS A 392 -17.30 -18.48 -2.71
C LYS A 392 -18.30 -18.80 -3.83
N ASN A 393 -19.59 -18.58 -3.58
CA ASN A 393 -20.68 -18.76 -4.54
C ASN A 393 -20.69 -17.69 -5.67
N PHE A 394 -19.90 -16.63 -5.56
CA PHE A 394 -19.72 -15.61 -6.61
C PHE A 394 -18.58 -15.91 -7.58
N LYS A 395 -18.01 -17.12 -7.52
CA LYS A 395 -16.96 -17.54 -8.45
C LYS A 395 -17.44 -17.41 -9.91
N SER A 396 -16.73 -16.63 -10.70
CA SER A 396 -17.08 -16.26 -12.07
C SER A 396 -15.83 -15.87 -12.87
N PHE A 397 -15.98 -15.44 -14.12
CA PHE A 397 -14.83 -14.97 -14.91
C PHE A 397 -14.19 -13.69 -14.33
N THR A 398 -14.99 -12.85 -13.66
CA THR A 398 -14.55 -11.64 -12.94
C THR A 398 -14.23 -11.92 -11.46
N GLY A 399 -14.13 -13.19 -11.06
CA GLY A 399 -13.91 -13.58 -9.68
C GLY A 399 -13.46 -15.02 -9.55
N TYR A 400 -12.17 -15.30 -9.78
CA TYR A 400 -11.66 -16.67 -9.78
C TYR A 400 -11.50 -17.30 -8.38
N PHE A 401 -11.13 -16.49 -7.40
CA PHE A 401 -10.84 -16.90 -6.03
C PHE A 401 -11.45 -15.88 -5.03
N PRO A 402 -11.80 -16.28 -3.79
CA PRO A 402 -12.24 -15.39 -2.69
C PRO A 402 -11.21 -14.31 -2.28
N LEU A 403 -10.93 -13.37 -3.18
CA LEU A 403 -10.01 -12.25 -2.96
C LEU A 403 -10.78 -11.00 -2.50
N PRO A 404 -10.13 -10.09 -1.76
CA PRO A 404 -10.60 -8.72 -1.66
C PRO A 404 -10.50 -8.02 -3.01
N ILE A 405 -11.19 -6.87 -3.16
CA ILE A 405 -11.19 -6.09 -4.40
C ILE A 405 -9.76 -5.70 -4.81
N ARG A 406 -9.01 -5.04 -3.92
CA ARG A 406 -7.57 -4.79 -4.08
C ARG A 406 -6.82 -5.80 -3.23
N HIS A 407 -6.20 -6.78 -3.88
CA HIS A 407 -5.62 -7.94 -3.20
C HIS A 407 -4.17 -7.75 -2.75
N GLY A 408 -3.44 -6.80 -3.33
CA GLY A 408 -2.05 -6.52 -2.97
C GLY A 408 -1.16 -7.75 -3.17
N MET A 409 -1.22 -8.39 -4.34
CA MET A 409 -0.37 -9.54 -4.67
C MET A 409 0.08 -9.42 -6.12
N THR A 410 1.27 -9.90 -6.45
CA THR A 410 1.71 -10.04 -7.84
C THR A 410 1.04 -11.26 -8.51
N VAL A 411 1.14 -11.37 -9.83
CA VAL A 411 0.59 -12.54 -10.55
C VAL A 411 1.31 -13.83 -10.17
N GLY A 412 2.61 -13.78 -9.86
CA GLY A 412 3.39 -14.91 -9.38
C GLY A 412 2.96 -15.39 -7.99
N GLU A 413 2.66 -14.46 -7.08
CA GLU A 413 2.14 -14.78 -5.75
C GLU A 413 0.72 -15.35 -5.81
N LEU A 414 -0.14 -14.76 -6.65
CA LEU A 414 -1.48 -15.29 -6.92
C LEU A 414 -1.43 -16.68 -7.53
N ALA A 415 -0.50 -16.96 -8.44
CA ALA A 415 -0.33 -18.31 -9.00
C ALA A 415 -0.02 -19.33 -7.91
N GLN A 416 0.88 -19.02 -6.96
CA GLN A 416 1.18 -19.92 -5.83
C GLN A 416 -0.04 -20.14 -4.94
N LEU A 417 -0.73 -19.05 -4.57
CA LEU A 417 -1.95 -19.10 -3.79
C LEU A 417 -3.00 -19.98 -4.48
N PHE A 418 -3.26 -19.76 -5.77
CA PHE A 418 -4.23 -20.55 -6.54
C PHE A 418 -3.81 -22.02 -6.63
N ASN A 419 -2.54 -22.32 -6.89
CA ASN A 419 -2.08 -23.69 -7.04
C ASN A 419 -2.29 -24.51 -5.76
N THR A 420 -1.98 -23.92 -4.60
CA THR A 420 -2.13 -24.56 -3.29
C THR A 420 -3.59 -24.59 -2.85
N GLU A 421 -4.26 -23.45 -2.79
CA GLU A 421 -5.58 -23.33 -2.16
C GLU A 421 -6.71 -23.93 -3.01
N ASN A 422 -6.59 -23.90 -4.34
CA ASN A 422 -7.53 -24.62 -5.23
C ASN A 422 -7.07 -26.06 -5.54
N ARG A 423 -5.94 -26.52 -4.99
CA ARG A 423 -5.37 -27.86 -5.24
C ARG A 423 -5.22 -28.17 -6.74
N ILE A 424 -4.73 -27.20 -7.51
CA ILE A 424 -4.64 -27.31 -8.98
C ILE A 424 -3.65 -28.41 -9.39
N GLY A 425 -2.55 -28.56 -8.64
CA GLY A 425 -1.52 -29.56 -8.94
C GLY A 425 -0.68 -29.22 -10.18
N ALA A 426 -0.60 -27.95 -10.56
CA ALA A 426 0.27 -27.50 -11.64
C ALA A 426 1.75 -27.62 -11.24
N LYS A 427 2.59 -28.06 -12.18
CA LYS A 427 4.05 -27.96 -12.09
C LYS A 427 4.47 -26.49 -12.27
N LEU A 428 4.25 -25.70 -11.23
CA LEU A 428 4.36 -24.24 -11.23
C LEU A 428 5.81 -23.80 -10.99
N HIS A 429 6.29 -22.89 -11.84
CA HIS A 429 7.55 -22.19 -11.69
C HIS A 429 7.29 -20.68 -11.76
N VAL A 430 7.68 -19.93 -10.74
CA VAL A 430 7.58 -18.47 -10.75
C VAL A 430 8.96 -17.86 -10.94
N ILE A 431 9.15 -17.11 -12.03
CA ILE A 431 10.35 -16.32 -12.24
C ILE A 431 10.13 -14.98 -11.54
N LYS A 432 10.75 -14.85 -10.35
CA LYS A 432 10.66 -13.65 -9.53
C LYS A 432 11.28 -12.45 -10.24
N MET A 433 10.73 -11.28 -9.97
CA MET A 433 11.35 -10.01 -10.33
C MET A 433 12.61 -9.78 -9.49
N ALA A 434 13.51 -8.94 -10.00
CA ALA A 434 14.63 -8.40 -9.21
C ALA A 434 14.42 -6.91 -8.96
N GLY A 435 14.63 -6.48 -7.71
CA GLY A 435 14.53 -5.07 -7.31
C GLY A 435 13.10 -4.54 -7.09
N TYR A 436 12.07 -5.39 -7.13
CA TYR A 436 10.69 -4.97 -6.84
C TYR A 436 10.45 -4.82 -5.34
N ASP A 437 9.97 -3.64 -4.94
CA ASP A 437 9.45 -3.36 -3.60
C ASP A 437 7.92 -3.32 -3.64
N ARG A 438 7.26 -4.05 -2.74
CA ARG A 438 5.80 -4.17 -2.69
C ARG A 438 5.09 -2.85 -2.41
N THR A 439 5.76 -1.90 -1.79
CA THR A 439 5.23 -0.56 -1.51
C THR A 439 5.29 0.35 -2.73
N SER A 440 6.06 -0.01 -3.75
CA SER A 440 6.20 0.81 -4.95
C SER A 440 4.91 0.89 -5.75
N TRP A 441 4.56 2.11 -6.16
CA TRP A 441 3.63 2.35 -7.26
C TRP A 441 4.29 2.02 -8.59
N TYR A 442 3.49 1.82 -9.65
CA TYR A 442 4.04 1.44 -10.94
C TYR A 442 5.07 2.43 -11.49
N ASP A 443 4.78 3.73 -11.38
CA ASP A 443 5.65 4.82 -11.82
C ASP A 443 6.96 4.92 -11.04
N GLU A 444 7.05 4.27 -9.87
CA GLU A 444 8.26 4.19 -9.05
C GLU A 444 9.15 3.00 -9.43
N THR A 445 8.67 2.06 -10.26
CA THR A 445 9.42 0.86 -10.67
C THR A 445 10.49 1.13 -11.74
N GLY A 446 10.39 2.27 -12.42
CA GLY A 446 11.21 2.59 -13.61
C GLY A 446 10.81 1.82 -14.87
N LEU A 447 9.70 1.08 -14.86
CA LEU A 447 9.16 0.41 -16.04
C LEU A 447 8.27 1.36 -16.87
N PRO A 448 8.26 1.23 -18.21
CA PRO A 448 7.38 2.03 -19.06
C PRO A 448 5.92 1.63 -18.87
N TRP A 449 5.03 2.62 -18.71
CA TRP A 449 3.59 2.37 -18.65
C TRP A 449 3.04 2.00 -20.02
N VAL A 450 2.37 0.85 -20.09
CA VAL A 450 1.59 0.41 -21.25
C VAL A 450 0.17 0.18 -20.78
N ASN A 451 -0.79 0.87 -21.42
CA ASN A 451 -2.21 0.78 -21.07
C ASN A 451 -2.67 -0.68 -21.00
N PRO A 452 -2.97 -1.25 -19.83
CA PRO A 452 -3.26 -2.68 -19.74
C PRO A 452 -4.60 -3.05 -20.38
N SER A 453 -5.51 -2.08 -20.58
CA SER A 453 -6.76 -2.21 -21.34
C SER A 453 -7.11 -0.91 -22.08
N PRO A 454 -8.10 -0.90 -22.99
CA PRO A 454 -8.51 0.31 -23.72
C PRO A 454 -9.01 1.45 -22.82
N ASN A 455 -9.46 1.13 -21.61
CA ASN A 455 -10.08 2.08 -20.69
C ASN A 455 -9.27 2.30 -19.40
N LEU A 456 -8.10 1.66 -19.25
CA LEU A 456 -7.12 1.99 -18.23
C LEU A 456 -5.87 2.54 -18.92
N ARG A 457 -5.84 3.86 -19.07
CA ARG A 457 -4.85 4.58 -19.88
C ARG A 457 -3.80 5.30 -19.04
N THR A 458 -4.08 5.51 -17.76
CA THR A 458 -3.17 6.17 -16.82
C THR A 458 -3.15 5.43 -15.49
N LEU A 459 -2.10 5.65 -14.70
CA LEU A 459 -2.03 5.11 -13.34
C LEU A 459 -3.16 5.67 -12.46
N THR A 460 -3.55 6.93 -12.64
CA THR A 460 -4.72 7.54 -11.96
C THR A 460 -5.98 6.71 -12.16
N GLN A 461 -6.26 6.29 -13.40
CA GLN A 461 -7.41 5.44 -13.71
C GLN A 461 -7.28 4.08 -13.04
N GLY A 462 -6.07 3.51 -13.00
CA GLY A 462 -5.78 2.29 -12.26
C GLY A 462 -6.03 2.39 -10.75
N ILE A 463 -5.71 3.54 -10.15
CA ILE A 463 -5.92 3.82 -8.72
C ILE A 463 -7.41 3.96 -8.38
N LEU A 464 -8.18 4.62 -9.25
CA LEU A 464 -9.63 4.82 -9.06
C LEU A 464 -10.45 3.58 -9.42
N TYR A 465 -9.96 2.75 -10.35
CA TYR A 465 -10.64 1.57 -10.86
C TYR A 465 -11.22 0.61 -9.80
N PRO A 466 -10.50 0.22 -8.72
CA PRO A 466 -11.04 -0.66 -7.68
C PRO A 466 -12.37 -0.17 -7.09
N GLY A 467 -12.53 1.14 -6.89
CA GLY A 467 -13.74 1.75 -6.36
C GLY A 467 -14.78 2.09 -7.43
N VAL A 468 -14.35 2.79 -8.47
CA VAL A 468 -15.27 3.33 -9.49
C VAL A 468 -15.91 2.20 -10.31
N ALA A 469 -15.18 1.13 -10.59
CA ALA A 469 -15.75 -0.01 -11.30
C ALA A 469 -16.82 -0.76 -10.48
N MET A 470 -16.83 -0.65 -9.14
CA MET A 470 -17.86 -1.31 -8.31
C MET A 470 -19.28 -0.88 -8.70
N VAL A 471 -19.47 0.38 -9.08
CA VAL A 471 -20.77 0.90 -9.52
C VAL A 471 -21.03 0.70 -11.02
N GLU A 472 -20.02 0.28 -11.80
CA GLU A 472 -20.14 0.03 -13.24
C GLU A 472 -21.15 -1.07 -13.57
N GLY A 473 -21.39 -2.01 -12.65
CA GLY A 473 -22.42 -3.04 -12.79
C GLY A 473 -23.84 -2.46 -12.83
N ALA A 474 -24.08 -1.35 -12.12
CA ALA A 474 -25.34 -0.64 -12.09
C ALA A 474 -25.57 0.23 -13.33
N ASN A 475 -26.72 0.91 -13.39
CA ASN A 475 -27.11 1.79 -14.48
C ASN A 475 -26.46 3.19 -14.43
N VAL A 476 -25.15 3.25 -14.22
CA VAL A 476 -24.34 4.49 -14.30
C VAL A 476 -23.20 4.35 -15.30
N SER A 477 -22.83 5.45 -15.95
CA SER A 477 -21.59 5.51 -16.73
C SER A 477 -20.42 5.81 -15.82
N VAL A 478 -19.34 5.05 -15.97
CA VAL A 478 -18.04 5.28 -15.32
C VAL A 478 -17.05 6.00 -16.24
N GLY A 479 -17.55 6.72 -17.25
CA GLY A 479 -16.72 7.49 -18.19
C GLY A 479 -16.12 6.67 -19.34
N ARG A 480 -16.47 5.39 -19.52
CA ARG A 480 -16.15 4.67 -20.76
C ARG A 480 -16.76 5.41 -21.96
N GLY A 481 -16.06 5.39 -23.09
CA GLY A 481 -16.42 6.19 -24.26
C GLY A 481 -16.14 7.69 -24.12
N THR A 482 -15.30 8.10 -23.15
CA THR A 482 -14.80 9.47 -23.01
C THR A 482 -13.26 9.51 -22.99
N ALA A 483 -12.69 10.71 -22.84
CA ALA A 483 -11.25 10.89 -22.69
C ALA A 483 -10.70 10.31 -21.38
N THR A 484 -11.50 10.30 -20.30
CA THR A 484 -11.07 10.00 -18.92
C THR A 484 -11.95 8.92 -18.27
N PRO A 485 -11.94 7.68 -18.79
CA PRO A 485 -12.65 6.56 -18.16
C PRO A 485 -12.19 6.34 -16.72
N PHE A 486 -13.10 5.94 -15.84
CA PHE A 486 -12.93 5.74 -14.40
C PHE A 486 -12.55 6.98 -13.58
N GLU A 487 -12.39 8.15 -14.21
CA GLU A 487 -12.32 9.45 -13.52
C GLU A 487 -13.70 10.14 -13.48
N LEU A 488 -14.73 9.53 -14.07
CA LEU A 488 -16.09 10.08 -14.18
C LEU A 488 -17.10 9.09 -13.64
N VAL A 489 -18.15 9.59 -13.00
CA VAL A 489 -19.37 8.83 -12.67
C VAL A 489 -20.58 9.71 -13.00
N GLY A 490 -21.52 9.19 -13.78
CA GLY A 490 -22.69 9.96 -14.19
C GLY A 490 -23.77 9.18 -14.93
N ALA A 491 -24.97 9.74 -14.99
CA ALA A 491 -26.11 9.19 -15.72
C ALA A 491 -27.06 10.32 -16.15
N PRO A 492 -27.95 10.10 -17.13
CA PRO A 492 -28.89 11.14 -17.56
C PRO A 492 -29.85 11.61 -16.46
N TRP A 493 -30.12 10.77 -15.46
CA TRP A 493 -31.04 11.06 -14.35
C TRP A 493 -30.38 11.73 -13.14
N ILE A 494 -29.06 11.90 -13.13
CA ILE A 494 -28.33 12.51 -12.00
C ILE A 494 -28.39 14.05 -12.08
N ASP A 495 -28.52 14.69 -10.93
CA ASP A 495 -28.20 16.10 -10.71
C ASP A 495 -26.72 16.24 -10.30
N ALA A 496 -25.93 16.95 -11.12
CA ALA A 496 -24.49 17.08 -10.93
C ALA A 496 -24.13 17.93 -9.70
N ASP A 497 -24.90 18.97 -9.39
CA ASP A 497 -24.69 19.85 -8.24
C ASP A 497 -24.94 19.07 -6.95
N GLN A 498 -26.09 18.39 -6.88
CA GLN A 498 -26.49 17.62 -5.71
C GLN A 498 -25.50 16.49 -5.39
N LEU A 499 -25.07 15.73 -6.40
CA LEU A 499 -24.12 14.63 -6.20
C LEU A 499 -22.73 15.14 -5.80
N THR A 500 -22.26 16.22 -6.43
CA THR A 500 -20.97 16.85 -6.09
C THR A 500 -20.97 17.36 -4.66
N GLN A 501 -22.00 18.10 -4.26
CA GLN A 501 -22.13 18.63 -2.90
C GLN A 501 -22.18 17.51 -1.86
N TYR A 502 -22.96 16.45 -2.13
CA TYR A 502 -23.05 15.30 -1.24
C TYR A 502 -21.67 14.65 -1.05
N LEU A 503 -20.97 14.30 -2.13
CA LEU A 503 -19.70 13.59 -2.08
C LEU A 503 -18.57 14.43 -1.49
N ASN A 504 -18.49 15.73 -1.80
CA ASN A 504 -17.51 16.63 -1.16
C ASN A 504 -17.80 16.79 0.35
N GLY A 505 -19.07 16.79 0.75
CA GLY A 505 -19.47 16.80 2.16
C GLY A 505 -19.05 15.53 2.94
N ARG A 506 -18.69 14.44 2.24
CA ARG A 506 -18.16 13.22 2.86
C ARG A 506 -16.67 13.30 3.20
N GLN A 507 -15.94 14.27 2.66
CA GLN A 507 -14.50 14.47 2.91
C GLN A 507 -13.67 13.18 2.70
N ILE A 508 -13.91 12.49 1.58
CA ILE A 508 -13.26 11.21 1.27
C ILE A 508 -11.77 11.47 1.04
N ARG A 509 -10.91 10.83 1.83
CA ARG A 509 -9.46 11.04 1.75
C ARG A 509 -8.91 10.69 0.37
N GLY A 510 -8.04 11.57 -0.13
CA GLY A 510 -7.31 11.39 -1.37
C GLY A 510 -8.08 11.70 -2.65
N VAL A 511 -9.33 12.16 -2.56
CA VAL A 511 -10.10 12.60 -3.71
C VAL A 511 -10.92 13.86 -3.45
N GLU A 512 -11.15 14.61 -4.53
CA GLU A 512 -12.13 15.69 -4.59
C GLU A 512 -13.08 15.47 -5.76
N PHE A 513 -14.28 16.06 -5.69
CA PHE A 513 -15.29 15.92 -6.73
C PHE A 513 -15.59 17.29 -7.36
N THR A 514 -15.60 17.31 -8.68
CA THR A 514 -16.06 18.45 -9.47
C THR A 514 -17.24 18.04 -10.34
N ARG A 515 -18.11 18.99 -10.66
CA ARG A 515 -19.26 18.75 -11.53
C ARG A 515 -18.81 18.33 -12.91
N ALA A 516 -19.49 17.35 -13.49
CA ALA A 516 -19.18 16.86 -14.83
C ALA A 516 -20.44 16.64 -15.66
N HIS A 517 -20.36 17.09 -16.92
CA HIS A 517 -21.30 16.80 -17.99
C HIS A 517 -20.50 16.14 -19.11
N PHE A 518 -20.93 14.98 -19.58
CA PHE A 518 -20.20 14.22 -20.58
C PHE A 518 -21.12 13.33 -21.40
N THR A 519 -20.77 13.07 -22.65
CA THR A 519 -21.53 12.19 -23.54
C THR A 519 -20.61 11.03 -23.98
N PRO A 520 -20.85 9.79 -23.50
CA PRO A 520 -20.12 8.62 -23.95
C PRO A 520 -20.30 8.34 -25.45
N ASP A 521 -19.22 8.04 -26.17
CA ASP A 521 -19.27 7.60 -27.58
C ASP A 521 -19.59 6.10 -27.75
N ARG A 522 -19.51 5.34 -26.66
CA ARG A 522 -19.78 3.89 -26.56
C ARG A 522 -20.17 3.50 -25.15
N ASP A 523 -20.49 2.22 -24.95
CA ASP A 523 -20.90 1.66 -23.65
C ASP A 523 -22.22 2.29 -23.12
N ARG A 524 -22.41 2.31 -21.80
CA ARG A 524 -23.60 2.83 -21.12
C ARG A 524 -23.85 4.29 -21.49
N PHE A 525 -25.11 4.57 -21.83
CA PHE A 525 -25.59 5.89 -22.24
C PHE A 525 -24.86 6.46 -23.47
N LYS A 526 -24.39 5.59 -24.38
CA LYS A 526 -23.88 6.00 -25.69
C LYS A 526 -24.78 7.07 -26.33
N ASN A 527 -24.16 8.17 -26.76
CA ASN A 527 -24.80 9.32 -27.40
C ASN A 527 -25.88 10.03 -26.56
N ARG A 528 -25.91 9.81 -25.24
CA ARG A 528 -26.78 10.52 -24.30
C ARG A 528 -25.92 11.31 -23.32
N GLU A 529 -26.32 12.55 -23.03
CA GLU A 529 -25.64 13.34 -22.00
C GLU A 529 -25.83 12.70 -20.62
N CYS A 530 -24.70 12.47 -19.94
CA CYS A 530 -24.62 12.10 -18.55
C CYS A 530 -24.23 13.32 -17.72
N ARG A 531 -24.90 13.48 -16.59
CA ARG A 531 -24.57 14.47 -15.56
C ARG A 531 -24.03 13.71 -14.34
N GLY A 532 -23.13 14.32 -13.58
CA GLY A 532 -22.56 13.71 -12.40
C GLY A 532 -21.27 14.37 -11.95
N VAL A 533 -20.25 13.56 -11.65
CA VAL A 533 -19.00 14.02 -11.04
C VAL A 533 -17.78 13.56 -11.80
N ARG A 534 -16.76 14.41 -11.82
CA ARG A 534 -15.37 14.06 -12.07
C ARG A 534 -14.64 13.90 -10.75
N ILE A 535 -13.93 12.80 -10.62
CA ILE A 535 -13.14 12.42 -9.45
C ILE A 535 -11.71 12.88 -9.70
N LEU A 536 -11.22 13.79 -8.88
CA LEU A 536 -9.85 14.29 -8.90
C LEU A 536 -9.06 13.55 -7.82
N LEU A 537 -8.02 12.82 -8.21
CA LEU A 537 -7.11 12.17 -7.26
C LEU A 537 -6.15 13.22 -6.68
N THR A 538 -6.28 13.53 -5.38
CA THR A 538 -5.47 14.55 -4.68
C THR A 538 -4.35 13.93 -3.84
N ASP A 539 -4.53 12.68 -3.42
CA ASP A 539 -3.51 11.87 -2.73
C ASP A 539 -3.75 10.37 -2.98
N ARG A 540 -2.83 9.74 -3.72
CA ARG A 540 -2.89 8.30 -4.04
C ARG A 540 -2.64 7.38 -2.86
N GLN A 541 -1.89 7.84 -1.85
CA GLN A 541 -1.54 7.04 -0.68
C GLN A 541 -2.71 6.96 0.29
N ALA A 542 -3.37 8.11 0.52
CA ALA A 542 -4.48 8.20 1.46
C ALA A 542 -5.77 7.51 0.95
N LEU A 543 -5.90 7.32 -0.37
CA LEU A 543 -7.13 6.79 -0.94
C LEU A 543 -7.31 5.28 -0.67
N ASN A 544 -8.39 4.95 0.02
CA ASN A 544 -8.99 3.62 -0.01
C ASN A 544 -10.02 3.54 -1.14
N SER A 545 -9.57 3.04 -2.30
CA SER A 545 -10.37 3.04 -3.53
C SER A 545 -11.66 2.21 -3.39
N PRO A 546 -11.67 1.00 -2.82
CA PRO A 546 -12.94 0.30 -2.52
C PRO A 546 -13.89 1.07 -1.59
N SER A 547 -13.38 1.82 -0.59
CA SER A 547 -14.24 2.68 0.24
C SER A 547 -14.86 3.82 -0.56
N LEU A 548 -14.13 4.42 -1.51
CA LEU A 548 -14.69 5.37 -2.47
C LEU A 548 -15.86 4.76 -3.25
N GLY A 549 -15.74 3.51 -3.69
CA GLY A 549 -16.83 2.80 -4.37
C GLY A 549 -18.10 2.66 -3.52
N ILE A 550 -17.96 2.39 -2.22
CA ILE A 550 -19.09 2.35 -1.27
C ILE A 550 -19.70 3.72 -1.04
N GLU A 551 -18.88 4.76 -0.89
CA GLU A 551 -19.36 6.15 -0.75
C GLU A 551 -20.16 6.60 -1.99
N ILE A 552 -19.65 6.32 -3.20
CA ILE A 552 -20.37 6.61 -4.45
C ILE A 552 -21.69 5.83 -4.52
N ALA A 553 -21.67 4.53 -4.22
CA ALA A 553 -22.87 3.70 -4.27
C ALA A 553 -23.95 4.14 -3.27
N SER A 554 -23.54 4.48 -2.03
CA SER A 554 -24.46 4.99 -1.01
C SER A 554 -25.00 6.37 -1.40
N ALA A 555 -24.19 7.27 -1.95
CA ALA A 555 -24.64 8.57 -2.45
C ALA A 555 -25.68 8.41 -3.57
N LEU A 556 -25.40 7.56 -4.56
CA LEU A 556 -26.31 7.29 -5.67
C LEU A 556 -27.64 6.71 -5.19
N TYR A 557 -27.62 5.75 -4.25
CA TYR A 557 -28.84 5.18 -3.70
C TYR A 557 -29.64 6.19 -2.86
N ARG A 558 -28.98 7.00 -2.01
CA ARG A 558 -29.65 7.97 -1.14
C ARG A 558 -30.30 9.12 -1.91
N LEU A 559 -29.62 9.61 -2.94
CA LEU A 559 -30.11 10.73 -3.76
C LEU A 559 -31.11 10.27 -4.82
N TYR A 560 -30.94 9.06 -5.36
CA TYR A 560 -31.72 8.56 -6.50
C TYR A 560 -32.25 7.13 -6.26
N PRO A 561 -32.99 6.86 -5.17
CA PRO A 561 -33.39 5.50 -4.78
C PRO A 561 -34.34 4.81 -5.75
N LYS A 562 -35.04 5.57 -6.61
CA LYS A 562 -35.96 5.04 -7.63
C LYS A 562 -35.25 4.70 -8.94
N ASP A 563 -34.12 5.34 -9.21
CA ASP A 563 -33.41 5.21 -10.47
C ASP A 563 -32.19 4.29 -10.34
N PHE A 564 -31.45 4.33 -9.23
CA PHE A 564 -30.21 3.58 -9.08
C PHE A 564 -30.44 2.09 -8.82
N GLU A 565 -29.99 1.24 -9.74
CA GLU A 565 -30.13 -0.21 -9.70
C GLU A 565 -28.99 -0.87 -8.89
N ILE A 566 -28.98 -0.64 -7.57
CA ILE A 566 -27.90 -1.07 -6.67
C ILE A 566 -27.60 -2.57 -6.71
N GLU A 567 -28.62 -3.42 -6.90
CA GLU A 567 -28.47 -4.88 -6.94
C GLU A 567 -27.59 -5.33 -8.11
N LYS A 568 -27.51 -4.55 -9.20
CA LYS A 568 -26.70 -4.89 -10.39
C LYS A 568 -25.19 -4.71 -10.16
N MET A 569 -24.77 -4.12 -9.05
CA MET A 569 -23.35 -4.06 -8.65
C MET A 569 -22.83 -5.41 -8.15
N LEU A 570 -23.73 -6.25 -7.66
CA LEU A 570 -23.38 -7.45 -6.89
C LEU A 570 -22.50 -8.45 -7.64
N PRO A 571 -22.69 -8.75 -8.94
CA PRO A 571 -21.82 -9.70 -9.65
C PRO A 571 -20.33 -9.31 -9.64
N LEU A 572 -20.03 -8.00 -9.62
CA LEU A 572 -18.65 -7.53 -9.62
C LEU A 572 -18.05 -7.47 -8.20
N ILE A 573 -18.86 -7.07 -7.22
CA ILE A 573 -18.44 -6.93 -5.80
C ILE A 573 -18.37 -8.29 -5.10
N GLY A 574 -19.28 -9.20 -5.42
CA GLY A 574 -19.33 -10.56 -4.90
C GLY A 574 -19.49 -10.69 -3.39
N ALA A 575 -20.12 -9.70 -2.75
CA ALA A 575 -20.40 -9.67 -1.31
C ALA A 575 -21.85 -9.19 -1.06
N PRO A 576 -22.85 -10.09 -1.17
CA PRO A 576 -24.28 -9.79 -1.01
C PRO A 576 -24.64 -9.03 0.26
N TRP A 577 -23.94 -9.34 1.36
CA TRP A 577 -24.18 -8.73 2.66
C TRP A 577 -24.05 -7.20 2.67
N LEU A 578 -23.41 -6.60 1.65
CA LEU A 578 -23.26 -5.15 1.49
C LEU A 578 -24.54 -4.44 1.05
N LEU A 579 -25.47 -5.13 0.38
CA LEU A 579 -26.61 -4.47 -0.25
C LEU A 579 -27.52 -3.80 0.76
N ASP A 580 -27.90 -4.48 1.85
CA ASP A 580 -28.79 -3.89 2.86
C ASP A 580 -28.10 -2.73 3.62
N PRO A 581 -26.85 -2.87 4.10
CA PRO A 581 -26.14 -1.75 4.70
C PRO A 581 -25.96 -0.54 3.79
N LEU A 582 -25.75 -0.72 2.48
CA LEU A 582 -25.61 0.40 1.54
C LEU A 582 -26.86 1.30 1.46
N LYS A 583 -28.03 0.71 1.72
CA LYS A 583 -29.33 1.40 1.67
C LYS A 583 -29.58 2.27 2.89
N GLU A 584 -29.04 1.90 4.06
CA GLU A 584 -29.43 2.50 5.34
C GLU A 584 -28.27 3.00 6.22
N LYS A 585 -27.09 2.36 6.13
CA LYS A 585 -25.96 2.62 7.04
C LYS A 585 -25.02 3.66 6.46
N ASP A 586 -24.24 4.28 7.35
CA ASP A 586 -23.13 5.13 6.93
C ASP A 586 -22.04 4.27 6.27
N PRO A 587 -21.48 4.68 5.13
CA PRO A 587 -20.37 3.99 4.47
C PRO A 587 -19.22 3.58 5.38
N HIS A 588 -18.86 4.38 6.40
CA HIS A 588 -17.78 4.03 7.35
C HIS A 588 -18.10 2.75 8.14
N PHE A 589 -19.37 2.54 8.50
CA PHE A 589 -19.81 1.32 9.16
C PHE A 589 -19.65 0.09 8.24
N ILE A 590 -19.97 0.25 6.95
CA ILE A 590 -19.83 -0.82 5.96
C ILE A 590 -18.36 -1.20 5.79
N VAL A 591 -17.49 -0.18 5.67
CA VAL A 591 -16.03 -0.34 5.57
C VAL A 591 -15.44 -1.04 6.79
N SER A 592 -15.99 -0.82 7.98
CA SER A 592 -15.51 -1.48 9.19
C SER A 592 -15.85 -2.98 9.22
N GLN A 593 -16.93 -3.42 8.57
CA GLN A 593 -17.36 -4.82 8.60
C GLN A 593 -16.43 -5.78 7.86
N TRP A 594 -15.71 -5.32 6.84
CA TRP A 594 -14.80 -6.20 6.09
C TRP A 594 -13.37 -6.22 6.65
N GLN A 595 -13.06 -5.52 7.75
CA GLN A 595 -11.69 -5.47 8.28
C GLN A 595 -11.22 -6.82 8.82
N GLU A 596 -12.07 -7.54 9.54
CA GLU A 596 -11.73 -8.89 10.05
C GLU A 596 -11.54 -9.92 8.92
N PRO A 597 -12.43 -10.01 7.91
CA PRO A 597 -12.17 -10.80 6.70
C PRO A 597 -10.87 -10.41 5.98
N LEU A 598 -10.54 -9.11 5.94
CA LEU A 598 -9.27 -8.63 5.37
C LEU A 598 -8.06 -9.12 6.17
N GLU A 599 -8.10 -9.09 7.50
CA GLU A 599 -7.02 -9.64 8.34
C GLU A 599 -6.83 -11.14 8.12
N THR A 600 -7.93 -11.88 7.99
CA THR A 600 -7.88 -13.31 7.64
C THR A 600 -7.18 -13.52 6.30
N PHE A 601 -7.51 -12.71 5.29
CA PHE A 601 -6.85 -12.77 3.98
C PHE A 601 -5.38 -12.32 4.05
N ARG A 602 -5.04 -11.32 4.87
CA ARG A 602 -3.64 -10.90 5.10
C ARG A 602 -2.83 -12.05 5.70
N GLY A 603 -3.38 -12.76 6.68
CA GLY A 603 -2.77 -13.99 7.22
C GLY A 603 -2.59 -15.08 6.17
N LEU A 604 -3.60 -15.30 5.32
CA LEU A 604 -3.54 -16.26 4.22
C LEU A 604 -2.41 -15.93 3.23
N ARG A 605 -2.36 -14.69 2.72
CA ARG A 605 -1.42 -14.30 1.65
C ARG A 605 0.05 -14.35 2.09
N LEU A 606 0.35 -14.15 3.38
CA LEU A 606 1.73 -14.18 3.91
C LEU A 606 2.48 -15.45 3.55
N ARG A 607 1.77 -16.58 3.38
CA ARG A 607 2.36 -17.88 3.01
C ARG A 607 2.85 -17.93 1.56
N TYR A 608 2.44 -16.98 0.71
CA TYR A 608 2.67 -16.98 -0.72
C TYR A 608 3.42 -15.74 -1.22
N LEU A 609 3.76 -14.80 -0.34
CA LEU A 609 4.48 -13.59 -0.73
C LEU A 609 5.91 -13.94 -1.16
N LEU A 610 6.37 -13.30 -2.23
CA LEU A 610 7.69 -13.50 -2.81
C LEU A 610 8.66 -12.37 -2.52
N TYR A 611 8.12 -11.20 -2.13
CA TYR A 611 8.81 -9.93 -1.93
C TYR A 611 8.53 -9.35 -0.54
#